data_AF-A0AA42GN56-F1
#
_entry.id   AF-A0AA42GN56-F1
#
_cell.length_a   1.000
_cell.length_b   1.000
_cell.length_c   1.000
_cell.angle_alpha   90.00
_cell.angle_beta   90.00
_cell.angle_gamma   90.00
#
_symmetry.space_group_name_H-M   'P 1'
#
loop_
_entity.id
_entity.type
_entity.pdbx_description
1 polymer ?
#
loop_
_entity_poly.entity_id
_entity_poly.type
_entity_poly.pdbx_seq_one_letter_code
_entity_poly.pdbx_strand_id
1 'polypeptide(L)'
;MQNLNLYQVERQRRAGPQKAQMLLGLGVLALLCLLHAAWQGWQLHQAGQSLVAAEAAAQEQETLLAAAKSSFVEPQLDDRLPGELAASETGNRQLQRLIAYLQVLSEQQSAGFVAPLKALAEHHPQGGLWLNGIHLQDGGLQLRLQGRSQNQQLLPQYLDALGRSPVFKGREFARLDVQRGEDQLLDFDLSSRPADQEKDDE
;
A
#
# COMPACT_ATOMS: atom_id res chain seq x y z
N MET A 1 109.33 41.61 78.38
CA MET A 1 108.54 42.32 77.36
C MET A 1 107.95 41.27 76.41
N GLN A 2 106.63 41.21 76.32
CA GLN A 2 105.87 40.24 75.52
C GLN A 2 105.77 40.75 74.08
N ASN A 3 106.20 39.93 73.11
CA ASN A 3 105.98 40.22 71.69
C ASN A 3 104.69 39.51 71.26
N LEU A 4 103.63 40.30 71.12
CA LEU A 4 102.32 39.86 70.65
C LEU A 4 102.37 39.76 69.11
N ASN A 5 102.40 38.53 68.57
CA ASN A 5 102.39 38.30 67.13
C ASN A 5 100.94 38.23 66.64
N LEU A 6 100.43 39.36 66.14
CA LEU A 6 99.04 39.57 65.67
C LEU A 6 98.89 39.37 64.14
N TYR A 7 99.62 38.43 63.54
CA TYR A 7 99.40 38.08 62.13
C TYR A 7 98.37 36.94 62.01
N GLN A 8 97.09 37.29 62.10
CA GLN A 8 96.02 36.46 61.56
C GLN A 8 95.73 36.91 60.14
N VAL A 9 96.20 36.12 59.17
CA VAL A 9 95.80 36.27 57.77
C VAL A 9 94.34 35.84 57.67
N GLU A 10 93.43 36.81 57.71
CA GLU A 10 92.02 36.60 57.36
C GLU A 10 91.94 36.14 55.90
N ARG A 11 91.81 34.83 55.74
CA ARG A 11 91.51 34.23 54.44
C ARG A 11 90.06 34.57 54.12
N GLN A 12 89.85 35.61 53.31
CA GLN A 12 88.53 35.97 52.78
C GLN A 12 87.89 34.73 52.15
N ARG A 13 86.95 34.10 52.85
CA ARG A 13 86.06 33.09 52.27
C ARG A 13 85.25 33.79 51.19
N ARG A 14 85.64 33.61 49.92
CA ARG A 14 84.80 33.95 48.77
C ARG A 14 83.57 33.04 48.80
N ALA A 15 82.55 33.42 49.56
CA ALA A 15 81.24 32.79 49.62
C ALA A 15 80.32 33.40 48.55
N GLY A 16 80.75 33.37 47.29
CA GLY A 16 79.97 33.81 46.14
C GLY A 16 80.16 32.86 44.97
N PRO A 17 79.16 32.67 44.09
CA PRO A 17 79.31 31.86 42.91
C PRO A 17 80.48 32.36 42.07
N GLN A 18 81.27 31.44 41.52
CA GLN A 18 82.40 31.81 40.68
C GLN A 18 81.90 32.53 39.42
N LYS A 19 82.64 33.51 38.89
CA LYS A 19 82.24 34.29 37.69
C LYS A 19 81.81 33.40 36.52
N ALA A 20 82.43 32.23 36.36
CA ALA A 20 82.05 31.23 35.37
C ALA A 20 80.63 30.67 35.55
N GLN A 21 80.19 30.43 36.80
CA GLN A 21 78.85 29.94 37.10
C GLN A 21 77.77 30.99 36.81
N MET A 22 78.05 32.28 37.05
CA MET A 22 77.15 33.37 36.69
C MET A 22 77.00 33.52 35.17
N LEU A 23 78.11 33.45 34.42
CA LEU A 23 78.08 33.48 32.95
C LEU A 23 77.33 32.28 32.36
N LEU A 24 77.52 31.09 32.93
CA LEU A 24 76.81 29.88 32.52
C LEU A 24 75.31 30.00 32.79
N GLY A 25 74.91 30.49 33.98
CA GLY A 25 73.52 30.76 34.31
C GLY A 25 72.87 31.77 33.36
N LEU A 26 73.59 32.85 33.00
CA LEU A 26 73.12 33.85 32.05
C LEU A 26 72.98 33.28 30.62
N GLY A 27 73.92 32.42 30.20
CA GLY A 27 73.85 31.72 28.93
C GLY A 27 72.64 30.77 28.85
N VAL A 28 72.38 30.02 29.93
CA VAL A 28 71.19 29.15 30.04
C VAL A 28 69.90 29.97 30.02
N LEU A 29 69.85 31.09 30.74
CA LEU A 29 68.69 31.98 30.72
C LEU A 29 68.43 32.54 29.31
N ALA A 30 69.48 33.01 28.63
CA ALA A 30 69.39 33.50 27.26
C ALA A 30 68.91 32.40 26.30
N LEU A 31 69.43 31.17 26.43
CA LEU A 31 68.98 30.03 25.66
C LEU A 31 67.50 29.73 25.89
N LEU A 32 67.04 29.72 27.15
CA LEU A 32 65.64 29.51 27.49
C LEU A 32 64.74 30.60 26.90
N CYS A 33 65.15 31.86 26.97
CA CYS A 33 64.41 32.97 26.34
C CYS A 33 64.33 32.81 24.81
N LEU A 34 65.41 32.40 24.15
CA LEU A 34 65.42 32.15 22.71
C LEU A 34 64.52 30.98 22.32
N LEU A 35 64.58 29.87 23.06
CA LEU A 35 63.69 28.72 22.84
C LEU A 35 62.22 29.10 23.04
N HIS A 36 61.92 29.89 24.07
CA HIS A 36 60.56 30.36 24.32
C HIS A 36 60.07 31.32 23.23
N ALA A 37 60.92 32.24 22.75
CA ALA A 37 60.58 33.13 21.64
C ALA A 37 60.35 32.36 20.33
N ALA A 38 61.18 31.35 20.04
CA ALA A 38 61.00 30.48 18.88
C ALA A 38 59.70 29.67 18.98
N TRP A 39 59.39 29.12 20.15
CA TRP A 39 58.13 28.42 20.42
C TRP A 39 56.92 29.34 20.21
N GLN A 40 56.95 30.54 20.77
CA GLN A 40 55.86 31.52 20.60
C GLN A 40 55.69 31.94 19.15
N GLY A 41 56.78 32.16 18.42
CA GLY A 41 56.73 32.48 16.99
C GLY A 41 56.11 31.35 16.17
N TRP A 42 56.47 30.09 16.46
CA TRP A 42 55.88 28.93 15.81
C TRP A 42 54.40 28.77 16.13
N GLN A 43 54.01 28.95 17.40
CA GLN A 43 52.62 28.89 17.84
C GLN A 43 51.76 29.99 17.20
N LEU A 44 52.26 31.22 17.10
CA LEU A 44 51.57 32.32 16.42
C LEU A 44 51.39 32.03 14.92
N HIS A 45 52.41 31.47 14.28
CA HIS A 45 52.34 31.13 12.86
C HIS A 45 51.31 30.02 12.62
N GLN A 46 51.28 28.99 13.46
CA GLN A 46 50.31 27.91 13.37
C GLN A 46 48.88 28.40 13.62
N ALA A 47 48.68 29.29 14.60
CA ALA A 47 47.38 29.90 14.88
C ALA A 47 46.91 30.81 13.73
N GLY A 48 47.82 31.53 13.08
CA GLY A 48 47.51 32.31 11.88
C GLY A 48 47.06 31.44 10.71
N GLN A 49 47.74 30.31 10.49
CA GLN A 49 47.34 29.35 9.45
C GLN A 49 45.95 28.74 9.72
N SER A 50 45.64 28.38 10.97
CA SER A 50 44.32 27.83 11.30
C SER A 50 43.21 28.86 11.14
N LEU A 51 43.49 30.14 11.43
CA LEU A 51 42.53 31.23 11.22
C LEU A 51 42.23 31.43 9.73
N VAL A 52 43.25 31.47 8.87
CA VAL A 52 43.07 31.57 7.41
C VAL A 52 42.28 30.38 6.85
N ALA A 53 42.57 29.17 7.32
CA ALA A 53 41.84 27.97 6.90
C ALA A 53 40.37 28.00 7.35
N ALA A 54 40.11 28.49 8.57
CA ALA A 54 38.74 28.62 9.09
C ALA A 54 37.93 29.69 8.34
N GLU A 55 38.55 30.82 8.01
CA GLU A 55 37.93 31.88 7.20
C GLU A 55 37.59 31.38 5.80
N ALA A 56 38.52 30.67 5.14
CA ALA A 56 38.27 30.07 3.83
C ALA A 56 37.08 29.08 3.86
N ALA A 57 37.03 28.22 4.88
CA ALA A 57 35.93 27.26 5.05
C ALA A 57 34.59 27.95 5.33
N ALA A 58 34.58 29.01 6.14
CA ALA A 58 33.38 29.79 6.42
C ALA A 58 32.86 30.46 5.13
N GLN A 59 33.76 31.04 4.34
CA GLN A 59 33.39 31.68 3.08
C GLN A 59 32.84 30.67 2.06
N GLU A 60 33.43 29.47 1.98
CA GLU A 60 32.89 28.39 1.14
C GLU A 60 31.45 28.02 1.57
N GLN A 61 31.21 27.85 2.87
CA GLN A 61 29.87 27.52 3.39
C GLN A 61 28.85 28.63 3.09
N GLU A 62 29.24 29.90 3.21
CA GLU A 62 28.38 31.03 2.84
C GLU A 62 28.02 31.02 1.36
N THR A 63 28.98 30.69 0.47
CA THR A 63 28.71 30.59 -0.97
C THR A 63 27.78 29.44 -1.30
N LEU A 64 27.95 28.27 -0.66
CA LEU A 64 27.06 27.13 -0.82
C LEU A 64 25.64 27.45 -0.32
N LEU A 65 25.54 28.13 0.81
CA LEU A 65 24.27 28.56 1.37
C LEU A 65 23.59 29.61 0.48
N ALA A 66 24.35 30.55 -0.08
CA ALA A 66 23.82 31.53 -1.04
C ALA A 66 23.34 30.86 -2.33
N ALA A 67 24.09 29.89 -2.86
CA ALA A 67 23.71 29.12 -4.04
C ALA A 67 22.48 28.23 -3.79
N ALA A 68 22.39 27.59 -2.62
CA ALA A 68 21.22 26.82 -2.22
C ALA A 68 19.99 27.73 -2.08
N LYS A 69 20.14 28.93 -1.49
CA LYS A 69 19.05 29.90 -1.38
C LYS A 69 18.60 30.47 -2.72
N SER A 70 19.51 30.70 -3.67
CA SER A 70 19.15 31.24 -4.99
C SER A 70 18.50 30.20 -5.89
N SER A 71 18.83 28.93 -5.71
CA SER A 71 18.20 27.79 -6.42
C SER A 71 16.93 27.28 -5.73
N PHE A 72 16.66 27.71 -4.50
CA PHE A 72 15.46 27.36 -3.78
C PHE A 72 14.26 28.12 -4.35
N VAL A 73 13.41 27.39 -5.08
CA VAL A 73 12.07 27.83 -5.43
C VAL A 73 11.13 27.23 -4.39
N GLU A 74 10.44 28.09 -3.64
CA GLU A 74 9.46 27.62 -2.67
C GLU A 74 8.35 26.86 -3.41
N PRO A 75 8.04 25.61 -3.01
CA PRO A 75 6.98 24.84 -3.66
C PRO A 75 5.64 25.56 -3.48
N GLN A 76 5.22 26.29 -4.50
CA GLN A 76 3.86 26.84 -4.54
C GLN A 76 2.92 25.72 -4.96
N LEU A 77 1.98 25.41 -4.07
CA LEU A 77 0.88 24.52 -4.39
C LEU A 77 0.05 25.20 -5.49
N ASP A 78 -0.02 24.60 -6.67
CA ASP A 78 -0.90 25.12 -7.72
C ASP A 78 -2.34 24.98 -7.25
N ASP A 79 -3.02 26.12 -7.05
CA ASP A 79 -4.40 26.20 -6.55
C ASP A 79 -5.40 25.40 -7.41
N ARG A 80 -5.01 25.00 -8.63
CA ARG A 80 -5.83 24.22 -9.57
C ARG A 80 -5.78 22.72 -9.31
N LEU A 81 -4.67 22.20 -8.75
CA LEU A 81 -4.48 20.76 -8.50
C LEU A 81 -5.57 20.14 -7.62
N PRO A 82 -6.02 20.77 -6.52
CA PRO A 82 -7.12 20.23 -5.71
C PRO A 82 -8.43 20.11 -6.50
N GLY A 83 -8.71 21.05 -7.39
CA GLY A 83 -9.89 21.05 -8.24
C GLY A 83 -9.86 19.93 -9.28
N GLU A 84 -8.72 19.76 -9.95
CA GLU A 84 -8.51 18.67 -10.92
C GLU A 84 -8.58 17.29 -10.28
N LEU A 85 -8.00 17.14 -9.07
CA LEU A 85 -8.07 15.90 -8.30
C LEU A 85 -9.52 15.57 -7.92
N ALA A 86 -10.27 16.54 -7.40
CA ALA A 86 -11.68 16.34 -7.03
C ALA A 86 -12.56 15.95 -8.23
N ALA A 87 -12.32 16.55 -9.40
CA ALA A 87 -13.02 16.21 -10.64
C ALA A 87 -12.70 14.78 -11.09
N SER A 88 -11.41 14.40 -11.09
CA SER A 88 -10.95 13.06 -11.45
C SER A 88 -11.49 11.98 -10.51
N GLU A 89 -11.46 12.23 -9.20
CA GLU A 89 -12.03 11.31 -8.21
C GLU A 89 -13.54 11.12 -8.40
N THR A 90 -14.26 12.19 -8.71
CA THR A 90 -15.71 12.12 -8.94
C THR A 90 -16.01 11.26 -10.18
N GLY A 91 -15.27 11.45 -11.27
CA GLY A 91 -15.39 10.62 -12.48
C GLY A 91 -15.07 9.15 -12.20
N ASN A 92 -14.01 8.88 -11.43
CA ASN A 92 -13.63 7.51 -11.09
C ASN A 92 -14.71 6.81 -10.25
N ARG A 93 -15.26 7.50 -9.23
CA ARG A 93 -16.37 6.97 -8.40
C ARG A 93 -17.62 6.66 -9.24
N GLN A 94 -17.93 7.47 -10.24
CA GLN A 94 -19.07 7.21 -11.13
C GLN A 94 -18.85 5.95 -11.98
N LEU A 95 -17.66 5.79 -12.56
CA LEU A 95 -17.29 4.60 -13.33
C LEU A 95 -17.33 3.33 -12.47
N GLN A 96 -16.81 3.39 -11.25
CA GLN A 96 -16.86 2.26 -10.31
C GLN A 96 -18.30 1.83 -9.98
N ARG A 97 -19.21 2.80 -9.77
CA ARG A 97 -20.63 2.49 -9.55
C ARG A 97 -21.28 1.84 -10.76
N LEU A 98 -20.95 2.32 -11.96
CA LEU A 98 -21.45 1.73 -13.20
C LEU A 98 -20.97 0.28 -13.35
N ILE A 99 -19.68 0.02 -13.12
CA ILE A 99 -19.12 -1.33 -13.17
C ILE A 99 -19.82 -2.24 -12.16
N ALA A 100 -19.98 -1.80 -10.92
CA ALA A 100 -20.66 -2.58 -9.89
C ALA A 100 -22.11 -2.91 -10.28
N TYR A 101 -22.84 -1.95 -10.84
CA TYR A 101 -24.21 -2.17 -11.34
C TYR A 101 -24.24 -3.19 -12.49
N LEU A 102 -23.33 -3.06 -13.46
CA LEU A 102 -23.23 -3.99 -14.58
C LEU A 102 -22.84 -5.40 -14.13
N GLN A 103 -22.00 -5.54 -13.10
CA GLN A 103 -21.64 -6.84 -12.53
C GLN A 103 -22.88 -7.52 -11.93
N VAL A 104 -23.66 -6.82 -11.11
CA VAL A 104 -24.91 -7.36 -10.55
C VAL A 104 -25.89 -7.75 -11.66
N LEU A 105 -26.04 -6.90 -12.68
CA LEU A 105 -26.91 -7.20 -13.81
C LEU A 105 -26.41 -8.42 -14.61
N SER A 106 -25.10 -8.55 -14.78
CA SER A 106 -24.49 -9.69 -15.45
C SER A 106 -24.66 -10.98 -14.64
N GLU A 107 -24.53 -10.94 -13.32
CA GLU A 107 -24.75 -12.10 -12.45
C GLU A 107 -26.23 -12.53 -12.47
N GLN A 108 -27.15 -11.57 -12.49
CA GLN A 108 -28.59 -11.85 -12.64
C GLN A 108 -28.92 -12.49 -13.99
N GLN A 109 -28.33 -12.02 -15.09
CA GLN A 109 -28.50 -12.65 -16.42
C GLN A 109 -27.71 -13.96 -16.59
N SER A 110 -26.59 -14.13 -15.87
CA SER A 110 -25.65 -15.24 -16.07
C SER A 110 -25.81 -16.39 -15.09
N ALA A 111 -26.91 -16.46 -14.31
CA ALA A 111 -27.31 -17.73 -13.69
C ALA A 111 -27.50 -18.75 -14.82
N GLY A 112 -26.46 -19.52 -15.13
CA GLY A 112 -26.38 -20.27 -16.37
C GLY A 112 -27.47 -21.33 -16.49
N PHE A 113 -27.93 -21.57 -17.72
CA PHE A 113 -28.94 -22.60 -18.05
C PHE A 113 -28.48 -24.04 -17.74
N VAL A 114 -27.18 -24.24 -17.56
CA VAL A 114 -26.56 -25.55 -17.35
C VAL A 114 -27.07 -26.25 -16.08
N ALA A 115 -27.14 -25.53 -14.95
CA ALA A 115 -27.55 -26.13 -13.68
C ALA A 115 -29.03 -26.56 -13.68
N PRO A 116 -29.99 -25.73 -14.15
CA PRO A 116 -31.38 -26.15 -14.31
C PRO A 116 -31.55 -27.32 -15.28
N LEU A 117 -30.90 -27.29 -16.45
CA LEU A 117 -30.99 -28.36 -17.45
C LEU A 117 -30.42 -29.68 -16.93
N LYS A 118 -29.29 -29.63 -16.21
CA LYS A 118 -28.70 -30.80 -15.58
C LYS A 118 -29.64 -31.41 -14.53
N ALA A 119 -30.25 -30.59 -13.67
CA ALA A 119 -31.20 -31.06 -12.67
C ALA A 119 -32.47 -31.68 -13.29
N LEU A 120 -32.96 -31.12 -14.41
CA LEU A 120 -34.09 -31.71 -15.16
C LEU A 120 -33.75 -33.11 -15.68
N ALA A 121 -32.53 -33.30 -16.17
CA ALA A 121 -32.05 -34.59 -16.68
C ALA A 121 -31.79 -35.62 -15.57
N GLU A 122 -31.16 -35.21 -14.46
CA GLU A 122 -30.83 -36.10 -13.33
C GLU A 122 -32.08 -36.65 -12.63
N HIS A 123 -33.14 -35.85 -12.55
CA HIS A 123 -34.40 -36.25 -11.91
C HIS A 123 -35.44 -36.81 -12.89
N HIS A 124 -35.11 -36.94 -14.18
CA HIS A 124 -36.05 -37.44 -15.18
C HIS A 124 -36.45 -38.90 -14.88
N PRO A 125 -37.74 -39.26 -14.90
CA PRO A 125 -38.18 -40.62 -14.66
C PRO A 125 -37.69 -41.59 -15.74
N GLN A 126 -37.49 -42.86 -15.40
CA GLN A 126 -36.93 -43.86 -16.32
C GLN A 126 -37.87 -44.23 -17.49
N GLY A 127 -39.14 -43.81 -17.46
CA GLY A 127 -40.10 -44.00 -18.53
C GLY A 127 -41.48 -43.43 -18.21
N GLY A 128 -42.34 -43.32 -19.22
CA GLY A 128 -43.74 -42.88 -19.06
C GLY A 128 -43.95 -41.37 -18.97
N LEU A 129 -42.90 -40.57 -19.14
CA LEU A 129 -42.96 -39.11 -19.24
C LEU A 129 -41.92 -38.64 -20.27
N TRP A 130 -42.30 -37.67 -21.08
CA TRP A 130 -41.45 -37.02 -22.08
C TRP A 130 -41.61 -35.52 -22.00
N LEU A 131 -40.49 -34.80 -22.09
CA LEU A 131 -40.47 -33.34 -22.24
C LEU A 131 -40.30 -33.00 -23.72
N ASN A 132 -41.21 -32.19 -24.24
CA ASN A 132 -41.24 -31.76 -25.64
C ASN A 132 -40.87 -30.28 -25.80
N GLY A 133 -41.02 -29.49 -24.74
CA GLY A 133 -40.65 -28.08 -24.70
C GLY A 133 -40.04 -27.73 -23.35
N ILE A 134 -38.86 -27.11 -23.38
CA ILE A 134 -38.20 -26.56 -22.20
C ILE A 134 -37.84 -25.11 -22.53
N HIS A 135 -38.54 -24.18 -21.91
CA HIS A 135 -38.27 -22.74 -22.07
C HIS A 135 -37.70 -22.20 -20.77
N LEU A 136 -36.49 -21.66 -20.83
CA LEU A 136 -35.84 -20.98 -19.71
C LEU A 136 -35.60 -19.51 -20.07
N GLN A 137 -35.98 -18.61 -19.16
CA GLN A 137 -35.75 -17.17 -19.29
C GLN A 137 -35.11 -16.65 -17.99
N ASP A 138 -34.49 -15.46 -18.04
CA ASP A 138 -33.85 -14.78 -16.89
C ASP A 138 -32.90 -15.68 -16.09
N GLY A 139 -31.92 -16.30 -16.78
CA GLY A 139 -30.96 -17.19 -16.10
C GLY A 139 -31.59 -18.45 -15.49
N GLY A 140 -32.75 -18.86 -16.02
CA GLY A 140 -33.52 -19.99 -15.52
C GLY A 140 -34.34 -19.69 -14.26
N LEU A 141 -34.54 -18.42 -13.90
CA LEU A 141 -35.53 -18.01 -12.89
C LEU A 141 -36.96 -18.29 -13.35
N GLN A 142 -37.21 -18.11 -14.64
CA GLN A 142 -38.46 -18.49 -15.28
C GLN A 142 -38.27 -19.76 -16.08
N LEU A 143 -39.19 -20.67 -15.85
CA LEU A 143 -39.26 -22.00 -16.42
C LEU A 143 -40.68 -22.28 -16.92
N ARG A 144 -40.77 -22.77 -18.15
CA ARG A 144 -41.95 -23.43 -18.70
C ARG A 144 -41.56 -24.81 -19.22
N LEU A 145 -42.26 -25.84 -18.76
CA LEU A 145 -42.07 -27.23 -19.14
C LEU A 145 -43.33 -27.74 -19.81
N GLN A 146 -43.16 -28.30 -21.00
CA GLN A 146 -44.22 -28.91 -21.78
C GLN A 146 -43.87 -30.34 -22.10
N GLY A 147 -44.85 -31.22 -22.03
CA GLY A 147 -44.58 -32.63 -22.24
C GLY A 147 -45.82 -33.51 -22.22
N ARG A 148 -45.56 -34.81 -22.28
CA ARG A 148 -46.56 -35.87 -22.25
C ARG A 148 -46.26 -36.88 -21.17
N SER A 149 -47.31 -37.42 -20.56
CA SER A 149 -47.18 -38.54 -19.62
C SER A 149 -48.21 -39.63 -19.86
N GLN A 150 -47.79 -40.88 -19.69
CA GLN A 150 -48.67 -42.06 -19.75
C GLN A 150 -49.48 -42.26 -18.46
N ASN A 151 -49.04 -41.68 -17.33
CA ASN A 151 -49.66 -41.90 -16.03
C ASN A 151 -49.74 -40.60 -15.23
N GLN A 152 -50.94 -40.29 -14.74
CA GLN A 152 -51.23 -39.08 -13.96
C GLN A 152 -50.40 -38.97 -12.67
N GLN A 153 -49.88 -40.08 -12.15
CA GLN A 153 -49.06 -40.11 -10.93
C GLN A 153 -47.57 -39.78 -11.18
N LEU A 154 -47.08 -39.94 -12.42
CA LEU A 154 -45.66 -39.68 -12.73
C LEU A 154 -45.34 -38.19 -12.69
N LEU A 155 -46.28 -37.34 -13.08
CA LEU A 155 -46.09 -35.90 -13.10
C LEU A 155 -45.89 -35.34 -11.67
N PRO A 156 -46.77 -35.57 -10.67
CA PRO A 156 -46.54 -35.12 -9.30
C PRO A 156 -45.24 -35.67 -8.68
N GLN A 157 -44.88 -36.92 -8.97
CA GLN A 157 -43.63 -37.52 -8.49
C GLN A 157 -42.40 -36.84 -9.07
N TYR A 158 -42.44 -36.50 -10.36
CA TYR A 158 -41.36 -35.76 -11.01
C TYR A 158 -41.21 -34.34 -10.44
N LEU A 159 -42.33 -33.65 -10.17
CA LEU A 159 -42.30 -32.32 -9.56
C LEU A 159 -41.75 -32.33 -8.13
N ASP A 160 -42.12 -33.32 -7.33
CA ASP A 160 -41.57 -33.49 -5.98
C ASP A 160 -40.06 -33.79 -6.01
N ALA A 161 -39.60 -34.63 -6.96
CA ALA A 161 -38.18 -34.89 -7.16
C ALA A 161 -37.40 -33.62 -7.57
N LEU A 162 -37.96 -32.81 -8.48
CA LEU A 162 -37.37 -31.54 -8.90
C LEU A 162 -37.33 -30.51 -7.76
N GLY A 163 -38.41 -30.42 -6.95
CA GLY A 163 -38.49 -29.51 -5.82
C GLY A 163 -37.45 -29.76 -4.72
N ARG A 164 -36.91 -30.98 -4.64
CA ARG A 164 -35.81 -31.35 -3.72
C ARG A 164 -34.44 -30.90 -4.22
N SER A 165 -34.31 -30.58 -5.51
CA SER A 165 -33.05 -30.10 -6.07
C SER A 165 -32.72 -28.69 -5.55
N PRO A 166 -31.49 -28.42 -5.11
CA PRO A 166 -31.10 -27.09 -4.63
C PRO A 166 -31.24 -26.00 -5.70
N VAL A 167 -31.20 -26.38 -6.99
CA VAL A 167 -31.34 -25.46 -8.13
C VAL A 167 -32.75 -24.88 -8.24
N PHE A 168 -33.78 -25.65 -7.83
CA PHE A 168 -35.18 -25.24 -7.90
C PHE A 168 -35.77 -24.84 -6.53
N LYS A 169 -34.94 -24.79 -5.47
CA LYS A 169 -35.39 -24.47 -4.11
C LYS A 169 -35.93 -23.04 -4.04
N GLY A 170 -37.18 -22.89 -3.58
CA GLY A 170 -37.87 -21.59 -3.51
C GLY A 170 -38.47 -21.11 -4.83
N ARG A 171 -38.46 -21.95 -5.88
CA ARG A 171 -39.18 -21.69 -7.13
C ARG A 171 -40.53 -22.39 -7.08
N GLU A 172 -41.59 -21.66 -7.37
CA GLU A 172 -42.95 -22.18 -7.41
C GLU A 172 -43.48 -22.10 -8.83
N PHE A 173 -44.21 -23.13 -9.24
CA PHE A 173 -44.95 -23.12 -10.49
C PHE A 173 -46.30 -22.46 -10.23
N ALA A 174 -46.58 -21.37 -10.93
CA ALA A 174 -47.80 -20.59 -10.77
C ALA A 174 -48.98 -21.26 -11.48
N ARG A 175 -48.73 -22.08 -12.51
CA ARG A 175 -49.76 -22.70 -13.33
C ARG A 175 -49.37 -24.12 -13.74
N LEU A 176 -50.34 -25.01 -13.63
CA LEU A 176 -50.30 -26.37 -14.15
C LEU A 176 -51.58 -26.62 -14.94
N ASP A 177 -51.45 -26.84 -16.24
CA ASP A 177 -52.51 -27.34 -17.09
C ASP A 177 -52.23 -28.79 -17.48
N VAL A 178 -53.25 -29.64 -17.32
CA VAL A 178 -53.19 -31.04 -17.75
C VAL A 178 -54.43 -31.34 -18.57
N GLN A 179 -54.22 -31.79 -19.80
CA GLN A 179 -55.29 -32.18 -20.71
C GLN A 179 -55.04 -33.61 -21.20
N ARG A 180 -56.13 -34.37 -21.40
CA ARG A 180 -56.04 -35.70 -21.97
C ARG A 180 -56.18 -35.60 -23.49
N GLY A 181 -55.14 -36.00 -24.20
CA GLY A 181 -55.14 -36.06 -25.66
C GLY A 181 -55.98 -37.22 -26.20
N GLU A 182 -56.25 -37.18 -27.50
CA GLU A 182 -56.99 -38.23 -28.22
C GLU A 182 -56.26 -39.59 -28.20
N ASP A 183 -54.94 -39.57 -27.98
CA ASP A 183 -54.04 -40.73 -27.83
C ASP A 183 -54.05 -41.35 -26.43
N GLN A 184 -54.94 -40.90 -25.54
CA GLN A 184 -55.03 -41.27 -24.12
C GLN A 184 -53.81 -40.85 -23.28
N LEU A 185 -52.85 -40.11 -23.85
CA LEU A 185 -51.76 -39.52 -23.09
C LEU A 185 -52.22 -38.22 -22.42
N LEU A 186 -51.51 -37.84 -21.37
CA LEU A 186 -51.72 -36.58 -20.66
C LEU A 186 -50.72 -35.56 -21.20
N ASP A 187 -51.20 -34.58 -21.94
CA ASP A 187 -50.44 -33.38 -22.27
C ASP A 187 -50.41 -32.47 -21.04
N PHE A 188 -49.22 -31.99 -20.68
CA PHE A 188 -49.08 -31.05 -19.57
C PHE A 188 -48.28 -29.82 -19.98
N ASP A 189 -48.68 -28.68 -19.42
CA ASP A 189 -47.97 -27.41 -19.49
C ASP A 189 -47.82 -26.86 -18.08
N LEU A 190 -46.59 -26.60 -17.69
CA LEU A 190 -46.24 -26.12 -16.37
C LEU A 190 -45.42 -24.84 -16.51
N SER A 191 -45.90 -23.74 -15.96
CA SER A 191 -45.22 -22.45 -16.02
C SER A 191 -45.05 -21.83 -14.65
N SER A 192 -43.92 -21.16 -14.47
CA SER A 192 -43.59 -20.36 -13.27
C SER A 192 -44.12 -18.92 -13.35
N ARG A 193 -44.64 -18.50 -14.51
CA ARG A 193 -45.32 -17.20 -14.68
C ARG A 193 -46.84 -17.35 -14.53
N PRO A 194 -47.52 -16.43 -13.83
CA PRO A 194 -48.98 -16.40 -13.78
C PRO A 194 -49.57 -16.03 -15.17
N ALA A 195 -50.76 -16.56 -15.48
CA ALA A 195 -51.39 -16.51 -16.80
C ALA A 195 -51.63 -15.08 -17.36
N ASP A 196 -51.67 -14.06 -16.51
CA ASP A 196 -51.90 -12.68 -16.93
C ASP A 196 -50.69 -12.02 -17.61
N GLN A 197 -49.48 -12.58 -17.50
CA GLN A 197 -48.25 -12.02 -18.08
C GLN A 197 -47.79 -12.71 -19.37
N GLU A 198 -48.43 -13.81 -19.79
CA GLU A 198 -47.99 -14.59 -20.95
C GLU A 198 -48.59 -14.06 -22.28
N LYS A 199 -49.63 -13.22 -22.22
CA LYS A 199 -50.25 -12.60 -23.39
C LYS A 199 -49.47 -11.43 -23.99
N ASP A 200 -48.48 -10.90 -23.27
CA ASP A 200 -47.72 -9.72 -23.71
C ASP A 200 -46.47 -10.08 -24.57
N ASP A 201 -46.11 -11.38 -24.65
CA ASP A 201 -44.90 -11.86 -25.33
C ASP A 201 -45.18 -12.71 -26.61
N GLU A 202 -46.43 -12.77 -27.09
CA GLU A 202 -46.82 -13.42 -28.37
C GLU A 202 -46.77 -12.48 -29.58
#